data_AF-A0A8J5IKZ0-F1
#
_entry.id   AF-A0A8J5IKZ0-F1
#
_cell.length_a   1.000
_cell.length_b   1.000
_cell.length_c   1.000
_cell.angle_alpha   90.00
_cell.angle_beta   90.00
_cell.angle_gamma   90.00
#
_symmetry.space_group_name_H-M   'P 1'
#
loop_
_entity.id
_entity.type
_entity.pdbx_description
1 polymer ?
#
loop_
_entity_poly.entity_id
_entity_poly.type
_entity_poly.pdbx_seq_one_letter_code
_entity_poly.pdbx_strand_id
1 'polypeptide(L)'
;MLSIRLIGTSALLLSRSLQANADYTVKADAATTLISSWDGWGTSLCWWANVFDDREDIADLLFTTKDAVTLNGSTSSLPALGLTIARYNIGGSANNVVDDSGTEVSMETSDNMPVFKLMETFWLDWMSKDPTSTSWNWDADAKQRAMVGLATQRDVDILEAFSNSPPWWMTNNHATAGGDDGDKDNLEDWNHDQFALYLATVVSHARTSWGINFTYVEAFNEPMSTWWEYPGGQEGCHFEVDTQMDVLVKLRSQLDTLGLQDVAVSSSDENSPSLALSTLTSMSSDADVMAAIGKVNTHGYDVKQKFWDSEYGESDATGLSLAESIALDINQMGVSAFVYWQALDSGAWGLIQSNPGDNWIDDSTNTVVALDAASKLLVLVTVNLGDSASTVMFDLSSFTTAAGPITAWTTETSGTGALHESSKVDFSGTSFSASIPAASVTTFEVQGVAV
;
A
#
# COMPACT_ATOMS: atom_id res chain seq x y z
N MET A 1 72.97 45.12 10.65
CA MET A 1 71.62 45.17 11.26
C MET A 1 70.69 44.33 10.42
N LEU A 2 69.86 43.53 11.09
CA LEU A 2 68.85 42.60 10.60
C LEU A 2 68.10 43.05 9.32
N SER A 3 67.91 42.15 8.37
CA SER A 3 66.65 41.39 8.24
C SER A 3 66.67 40.45 7.04
N ILE A 4 66.56 39.16 7.34
CA ILE A 4 66.07 38.10 6.43
C ILE A 4 64.56 38.31 6.29
N ARG A 5 64.01 38.38 5.06
CA ARG A 5 62.63 37.97 4.77
C ARG A 5 62.51 37.38 3.35
N LEU A 6 62.30 36.06 3.38
CA LEU A 6 61.62 35.13 2.48
C LEU A 6 61.38 35.47 0.99
N ILE A 7 61.81 34.52 0.18
CA ILE A 7 61.30 34.17 -1.15
C ILE A 7 59.78 33.90 -1.05
N GLY A 8 59.00 34.61 -1.85
CA GLY A 8 57.57 34.38 -2.02
C GLY A 8 57.22 34.40 -3.50
N THR A 9 57.27 33.23 -4.13
CA THR A 9 56.77 32.97 -5.48
C THR A 9 55.25 33.15 -5.46
N SER A 10 54.74 34.25 -6.05
CA SER A 10 53.32 34.41 -6.33
C SER A 10 52.94 33.53 -7.52
N ALA A 11 52.54 32.29 -7.25
CA ALA A 11 51.79 31.50 -8.21
C ALA A 11 50.38 32.10 -8.32
N LEU A 12 50.09 32.75 -9.46
CA LEU A 12 48.72 33.06 -9.85
C LEU A 12 48.01 31.72 -10.09
N LEU A 13 47.30 31.22 -9.09
CA LEU A 13 46.28 30.19 -9.26
C LEU A 13 45.11 30.83 -10.00
N LEU A 14 45.14 30.75 -11.33
CA LEU A 14 43.94 30.84 -12.16
C LEU A 14 43.03 29.69 -11.76
N SER A 15 42.08 29.95 -10.86
CA SER A 15 40.94 29.08 -10.64
C SER A 15 40.10 29.10 -11.92
N ARG A 16 40.48 28.27 -12.90
CA ARG A 16 39.53 27.85 -13.93
C ARG A 16 38.44 27.09 -13.18
N SER A 17 37.27 27.70 -13.05
CA SER A 17 36.07 26.93 -12.79
C SER A 17 36.02 25.87 -13.89
N LEU A 18 36.28 24.62 -13.52
CA LEU A 18 35.91 23.48 -14.35
C LEU A 18 34.38 23.53 -14.38
N GLN A 19 33.81 24.31 -15.31
CA GLN A 19 32.43 24.08 -15.71
C GLN A 19 32.44 22.67 -16.29
N ALA A 20 31.85 21.74 -15.55
CA ALA A 20 31.53 20.44 -16.09
C ALA A 20 30.72 20.69 -17.38
N ASN A 21 31.17 20.13 -18.50
CA ASN A 21 30.33 20.08 -19.68
C ASN A 21 29.19 19.11 -19.35
N ALA A 22 27.95 19.57 -19.44
CA ALA A 22 26.80 18.70 -19.26
C ALA A 22 26.67 17.77 -20.46
N ASP A 23 26.32 16.50 -20.23
CA ASP A 23 26.08 15.52 -21.30
C ASP A 23 24.85 15.90 -22.16
N TYR A 24 23.87 16.57 -21.55
CA TYR A 24 22.72 17.19 -22.23
C TYR A 24 22.19 18.38 -21.42
N THR A 25 21.33 19.20 -22.02
CA THR A 25 20.68 20.34 -21.37
C THR A 25 19.17 20.21 -21.50
N VAL A 26 18.47 20.25 -20.37
CA VAL A 26 17.00 20.33 -20.32
C VAL A 26 16.61 21.80 -20.22
N LYS A 27 15.70 22.25 -21.10
CA LYS A 27 15.12 23.60 -21.04
C LYS A 27 13.75 23.51 -20.37
N ALA A 28 13.62 24.10 -19.19
CA ALA A 28 12.30 24.36 -18.59
C ALA A 28 11.67 25.59 -19.27
N ASP A 29 10.47 25.43 -19.83
CA ASP A 29 9.72 26.49 -20.49
C ASP A 29 8.28 26.50 -19.96
N ALA A 30 7.82 27.65 -19.46
CA ALA A 30 6.46 27.79 -18.94
C ALA A 30 5.39 27.59 -20.03
N ALA A 31 5.75 27.74 -21.31
CA ALA A 31 4.85 27.45 -22.43
C ALA A 31 4.63 25.94 -22.67
N THR A 32 5.48 25.07 -22.09
CA THR A 32 5.41 23.62 -22.24
C THR A 32 5.14 22.91 -20.91
N THR A 33 4.56 23.62 -19.93
CA THR A 33 4.13 23.02 -18.66
C THR A 33 3.13 21.90 -18.93
N LEU A 34 3.50 20.66 -18.58
CA LEU A 34 2.66 19.47 -18.78
C LEU A 34 1.51 19.40 -17.78
N ILE A 35 1.80 19.76 -16.52
CA ILE A 35 0.88 19.71 -15.39
C ILE A 35 0.82 21.09 -14.74
N SER A 36 -0.37 21.68 -14.69
CA SER A 36 -0.60 23.01 -14.12
C SER A 36 -0.89 23.00 -12.62
N SER A 37 -1.22 21.83 -12.06
CA SER A 37 -1.51 21.59 -10.65
C SER A 37 -1.12 20.16 -10.28
N TRP A 38 -0.41 20.00 -9.16
CA TRP A 38 -0.04 18.71 -8.60
C TRP A 38 -0.89 18.47 -7.36
N ASP A 39 -1.58 17.35 -7.32
CA ASP A 39 -2.50 16.99 -6.24
C ASP A 39 -1.76 16.32 -5.08
N GLY A 40 -0.76 15.47 -5.36
CA GLY A 40 0.05 14.89 -4.30
C GLY A 40 0.67 13.53 -4.57
N TRP A 41 1.27 13.00 -3.50
CA TRP A 41 1.82 11.65 -3.43
C TRP A 41 1.02 10.87 -2.40
N GLY A 42 0.73 9.60 -2.67
CA GLY A 42 -0.08 8.81 -1.74
C GLY A 42 0.29 7.37 -1.59
N THR A 43 -0.45 6.71 -0.71
CA THR A 43 -0.48 5.26 -0.58
C THR A 43 -1.89 4.75 -0.30
N SER A 44 -2.16 3.50 -0.65
CA SER A 44 -3.30 2.76 -0.12
C SER A 44 -3.06 2.34 1.33
N LEU A 45 -4.11 2.38 2.14
CA LEU A 45 -4.11 1.82 3.49
C LEU A 45 -4.41 0.32 3.49
N CYS A 46 -4.79 -0.24 2.33
CA CYS A 46 -4.81 -1.69 2.15
C CYS A 46 -3.40 -2.28 2.31
N TRP A 47 -3.25 -3.47 2.86
CA TRP A 47 -3.99 -3.93 4.04
C TRP A 47 -3.19 -3.78 5.31
N TRP A 48 -2.00 -3.18 5.20
CA TRP A 48 -1.10 -2.96 6.32
C TRP A 48 -1.74 -2.17 7.45
N ALA A 49 -2.67 -1.25 7.16
CA ALA A 49 -3.36 -0.50 8.21
C ALA A 49 -4.32 -1.39 9.03
N ASN A 50 -4.86 -2.46 8.44
CA ASN A 50 -5.63 -3.49 9.16
C ASN A 50 -4.75 -4.35 10.11
N VAL A 51 -3.44 -4.17 10.03
CA VAL A 51 -2.47 -4.83 10.90
C VAL A 51 -1.91 -3.87 11.92
N PHE A 52 -1.39 -2.74 11.44
CA PHE A 52 -0.63 -1.79 12.24
C PHE A 52 -1.46 -0.69 12.91
N ASP A 53 -2.75 -0.58 12.58
CA ASP A 53 -3.74 0.18 13.38
C ASP A 53 -3.31 1.62 13.68
N ASP A 54 -3.15 1.98 14.95
CA ASP A 54 -2.89 3.33 15.46
C ASP A 54 -1.40 3.64 15.66
N ARG A 55 -0.51 2.94 14.93
CA ARG A 55 0.95 3.16 14.97
C ARG A 55 1.33 4.56 14.48
N GLU A 56 1.43 5.50 15.42
CA GLU A 56 1.79 6.90 15.19
C GLU A 56 3.16 7.09 14.51
N ASP A 57 4.12 6.22 14.78
CA ASP A 57 5.45 6.23 14.15
C ASP A 57 5.39 5.86 12.66
N ILE A 58 4.49 4.95 12.27
CA ILE A 58 4.22 4.67 10.85
C ILE A 58 3.52 5.86 10.21
N ALA A 59 2.50 6.41 10.86
CA ALA A 59 1.80 7.60 10.35
C ALA A 59 2.76 8.80 10.22
N ASP A 60 3.68 8.97 11.18
CA ASP A 60 4.73 9.98 11.12
C ASP A 60 5.65 9.77 9.93
N LEU A 61 6.12 8.54 9.72
CA LEU A 61 7.03 8.21 8.62
C LEU A 61 6.38 8.45 7.26
N LEU A 62 5.10 8.10 7.09
CA LEU A 62 4.42 8.20 5.80
C LEU A 62 3.93 9.62 5.51
N PHE A 63 3.32 10.30 6.48
CA PHE A 63 2.52 11.49 6.21
C PHE A 63 3.16 12.81 6.67
N THR A 64 4.25 12.79 7.44
CA THR A 64 4.92 14.03 7.86
C THR A 64 6.12 14.38 6.98
N THR A 65 6.67 15.58 7.17
CA THR A 65 7.92 16.03 6.53
C THR A 65 9.11 16.04 7.50
N LYS A 66 9.07 15.19 8.54
CA LYS A 66 10.15 15.08 9.52
C LYS A 66 11.44 14.56 8.87
N ASP A 67 12.56 15.20 9.21
CA ASP A 67 13.89 14.79 8.72
C ASP A 67 14.29 13.36 9.15
N ALA A 68 13.71 12.87 10.26
CA ALA A 68 13.99 11.55 10.81
C ALA A 68 12.81 11.04 11.65
N VAL A 69 12.38 9.81 11.37
CA VAL A 69 11.41 9.01 12.12
C VAL A 69 12.02 7.63 12.35
N THR A 70 11.97 7.13 13.58
CA THR A 70 12.38 5.76 13.91
C THR A 70 11.13 4.94 14.18
N LEU A 71 10.93 3.90 13.39
CA LEU A 71 9.85 2.95 13.61
C LEU A 71 10.15 2.11 14.85
N ASN A 72 9.12 1.81 15.64
CA ASN A 72 9.21 0.87 16.74
C ASN A 72 9.63 -0.50 16.18
N GLY A 73 10.76 -1.01 16.65
CA GLY A 73 11.39 -2.24 16.16
C GLY A 73 12.54 -2.03 15.18
N SER A 74 12.72 -0.82 14.64
CA SER A 74 13.85 -0.45 13.77
C SER A 74 15.04 0.08 14.57
N THR A 75 16.24 -0.15 14.04
CA THR A 75 17.50 0.32 14.65
C THR A 75 18.04 1.60 14.02
N SER A 76 17.40 2.10 12.97
CA SER A 76 17.78 3.31 12.25
C SER A 76 16.61 4.30 12.15
N SER A 77 16.90 5.53 11.72
CA SER A 77 15.87 6.52 11.42
C SER A 77 15.79 6.70 9.91
N LEU A 78 14.57 6.88 9.40
CA LEU A 78 14.28 7.17 8.01
C LEU A 78 13.71 8.59 7.88
N PRO A 79 14.03 9.33 6.81
CA PRO A 79 13.32 10.56 6.51
C PRO A 79 11.85 10.24 6.18
N ALA A 80 10.93 11.07 6.67
CA ALA A 80 9.52 10.89 6.37
C ALA A 80 9.20 11.24 4.91
N LEU A 81 8.20 10.57 4.35
CA LEU A 81 7.86 10.64 2.92
C LEU A 81 7.02 11.86 2.55
N GLY A 82 6.29 12.44 3.51
CA GLY A 82 5.40 13.58 3.27
C GLY A 82 4.30 13.27 2.26
N LEU A 83 3.73 12.06 2.32
CA LEU A 83 2.57 11.70 1.49
C LEU A 83 1.39 12.58 1.87
N THR A 84 0.70 13.12 0.87
CA THR A 84 -0.43 14.06 1.02
C THR A 84 -1.76 13.45 0.60
N ILE A 85 -1.76 12.20 0.11
CA ILE A 85 -2.93 11.44 -0.31
C ILE A 85 -2.99 10.10 0.44
N ALA A 86 -4.16 9.71 0.95
CA ALA A 86 -4.39 8.36 1.46
C ALA A 86 -5.67 7.75 0.87
N ARG A 87 -5.58 6.51 0.37
CA ARG A 87 -6.74 5.74 -0.10
C ARG A 87 -7.22 4.77 0.98
N TYR A 88 -8.49 4.87 1.36
CA TYR A 88 -9.15 4.05 2.39
C TYR A 88 -10.10 3.04 1.75
N ASN A 89 -9.89 1.75 1.98
CA ASN A 89 -10.75 0.70 1.43
C ASN A 89 -11.97 0.46 2.33
N ILE A 90 -13.15 0.69 1.77
CA ILE A 90 -14.43 0.32 2.36
C ILE A 90 -14.61 -1.19 2.15
N GLY A 91 -14.50 -1.95 3.24
CA GLY A 91 -14.48 -3.41 3.18
C GLY A 91 -15.80 -4.06 2.74
N GLY A 92 -15.68 -5.25 2.15
CA GLY A 92 -16.82 -6.09 1.75
C GLY A 92 -17.04 -7.31 2.65
N SER A 93 -16.06 -7.69 3.46
CA SER A 93 -16.03 -8.97 4.17
C SER A 93 -16.65 -8.92 5.55
N ALA A 94 -17.28 -10.00 6.00
CA ALA A 94 -17.72 -10.15 7.40
C ALA A 94 -17.85 -11.62 7.80
N ASN A 95 -17.95 -11.86 9.11
CA ASN A 95 -18.15 -13.20 9.68
C ASN A 95 -19.57 -13.41 10.25
N ASN A 96 -20.50 -12.52 9.93
CA ASN A 96 -21.88 -12.63 10.37
C ASN A 96 -22.61 -13.77 9.63
N VAL A 97 -23.63 -14.31 10.29
CA VAL A 97 -24.57 -15.27 9.69
C VAL A 97 -25.93 -14.58 9.61
N VAL A 98 -26.53 -14.60 8.43
CA VAL A 98 -27.86 -14.05 8.14
C VAL A 98 -28.87 -15.18 8.13
N ASP A 99 -29.94 -15.07 8.91
CA ASP A 99 -31.08 -15.99 8.84
C ASP A 99 -32.06 -15.54 7.77
N ASP A 100 -31.98 -16.15 6.59
CA ASP A 100 -32.96 -15.98 5.52
C ASP A 100 -34.10 -16.98 5.66
N SER A 101 -35.14 -16.57 6.40
CA SER A 101 -36.39 -17.33 6.49
C SER A 101 -36.21 -18.78 6.98
N GLY A 102 -35.26 -19.01 7.88
CA GLY A 102 -34.89 -20.33 8.42
C GLY A 102 -33.69 -20.97 7.73
N THR A 103 -33.03 -20.28 6.80
CA THR A 103 -31.80 -20.72 6.14
C THR A 103 -30.64 -19.81 6.57
N GLU A 104 -29.62 -20.39 7.19
CA GLU A 104 -28.41 -19.63 7.53
C GLU A 104 -27.56 -19.41 6.27
N VAL A 105 -27.27 -18.14 5.98
CA VAL A 105 -26.41 -17.69 4.89
C VAL A 105 -25.22 -16.95 5.51
N SER A 106 -24.01 -17.27 5.06
CA SER A 106 -22.77 -16.60 5.48
C SER A 106 -21.89 -16.35 4.28
N MET A 107 -20.94 -15.43 4.42
CA MET A 107 -19.89 -15.22 3.43
C MET A 107 -19.17 -16.54 3.10
N GLU A 108 -18.94 -16.77 1.81
CA GLU A 108 -18.06 -17.83 1.33
C GLU A 108 -16.59 -17.37 1.44
N THR A 109 -15.80 -18.09 2.24
CA THR A 109 -14.42 -17.72 2.57
C THR A 109 -13.40 -18.45 1.70
N SER A 110 -12.44 -17.71 1.14
CA SER A 110 -11.30 -18.28 0.41
C SER A 110 -10.14 -18.64 1.33
N ASP A 111 -9.65 -19.88 1.27
CA ASP A 111 -8.42 -20.32 1.96
C ASP A 111 -7.16 -19.60 1.44
N ASN A 112 -7.23 -18.99 0.24
CA ASN A 112 -6.12 -18.23 -0.35
C ASN A 112 -6.05 -16.80 0.16
N MET A 113 -7.08 -16.29 0.83
CA MET A 113 -7.16 -14.92 1.32
C MET A 113 -6.72 -14.84 2.81
N PRO A 114 -5.54 -14.28 3.11
CA PRO A 114 -5.08 -14.11 4.48
C PRO A 114 -6.03 -13.20 5.27
N VAL A 115 -6.14 -13.44 6.59
CA VAL A 115 -7.05 -12.71 7.47
C VAL A 115 -6.84 -11.20 7.44
N PHE A 116 -5.60 -10.72 7.31
CA PHE A 116 -5.33 -9.28 7.27
C PHE A 116 -5.88 -8.59 6.01
N LYS A 117 -6.21 -9.35 4.96
CA LYS A 117 -6.84 -8.86 3.73
C LYS A 117 -8.37 -8.90 3.77
N LEU A 118 -8.97 -9.46 4.83
CA LEU A 118 -10.41 -9.38 5.09
C LEU A 118 -10.72 -8.00 5.64
N MET A 119 -11.32 -7.14 4.82
CA MET A 119 -11.70 -5.80 5.22
C MET A 119 -13.17 -5.80 5.64
N GLU A 120 -13.43 -5.39 6.89
CA GLU A 120 -14.78 -5.53 7.46
C GLU A 120 -15.80 -4.60 6.79
N THR A 121 -16.94 -5.15 6.35
CA THR A 121 -18.08 -4.36 5.87
C THR A 121 -18.83 -3.69 7.03
N PHE A 122 -19.31 -2.46 6.78
CA PHE A 122 -20.21 -1.77 7.71
C PHE A 122 -21.67 -2.20 7.55
N TRP A 123 -22.05 -2.78 6.41
CA TRP A 123 -23.43 -3.20 6.13
C TRP A 123 -23.51 -4.72 6.06
N LEU A 124 -24.10 -5.31 7.10
CA LEU A 124 -24.03 -6.73 7.41
C LEU A 124 -25.04 -7.61 6.68
N ASP A 125 -26.21 -7.05 6.32
CA ASP A 125 -27.31 -7.80 5.72
C ASP A 125 -28.28 -6.91 4.94
N TRP A 126 -29.10 -7.54 4.09
CA TRP A 126 -30.12 -6.86 3.28
C TRP A 126 -31.40 -6.48 4.04
N MET A 127 -31.48 -6.71 5.36
CA MET A 127 -32.74 -6.56 6.11
C MET A 127 -33.16 -5.11 6.29
N SER A 128 -32.20 -4.17 6.28
CA SER A 128 -32.48 -2.75 6.46
C SER A 128 -31.45 -1.85 5.79
N LYS A 129 -31.96 -0.86 5.04
CA LYS A 129 -31.19 0.26 4.49
C LYS A 129 -30.97 1.40 5.50
N ASP A 130 -31.60 1.35 6.68
CA ASP A 130 -31.48 2.38 7.72
C ASP A 130 -30.13 2.23 8.45
N PRO A 131 -29.20 3.22 8.35
CA PRO A 131 -27.88 3.15 8.98
C PRO A 131 -27.91 3.14 10.51
N THR A 132 -29.08 3.32 11.13
CA THR A 132 -29.27 3.22 12.58
C THR A 132 -29.76 1.85 13.04
N SER A 133 -30.05 0.93 12.11
CA SER A 133 -30.46 -0.43 12.44
C SER A 133 -29.28 -1.34 12.80
N THR A 134 -29.59 -2.54 13.29
CA THR A 134 -28.61 -3.59 13.57
C THR A 134 -28.00 -4.23 12.31
N SER A 135 -28.52 -3.90 11.13
CA SER A 135 -27.91 -4.29 9.85
C SER A 135 -26.62 -3.53 9.57
N TRP A 136 -26.31 -2.50 10.37
CA TRP A 136 -25.09 -1.71 10.25
C TRP A 136 -24.21 -1.87 11.49
N ASN A 137 -22.91 -2.09 11.26
CA ASN A 137 -21.90 -2.15 12.30
C ASN A 137 -20.88 -1.03 12.12
N TRP A 138 -21.09 0.08 12.82
CA TRP A 138 -20.16 1.21 12.81
C TRP A 138 -18.91 0.99 13.65
N ASP A 139 -18.73 -0.16 14.30
CA ASP A 139 -17.48 -0.54 14.97
C ASP A 139 -16.53 -1.33 14.06
N ALA A 140 -16.99 -1.76 12.87
CA ALA A 140 -16.19 -2.46 11.87
C ALA A 140 -14.95 -1.67 11.41
N ASP A 141 -13.91 -2.38 10.98
CA ASP A 141 -12.69 -1.82 10.39
C ASP A 141 -12.01 -0.78 11.30
N ALA A 142 -11.98 -1.05 12.61
CA ALA A 142 -11.44 -0.12 13.60
C ALA A 142 -10.00 0.31 13.30
N LYS A 143 -9.18 -0.60 12.76
CA LYS A 143 -7.75 -0.41 12.58
C LYS A 143 -7.38 0.49 11.42
N GLN A 144 -7.95 0.23 10.24
CA GLN A 144 -7.72 1.11 9.09
C GLN A 144 -8.33 2.50 9.36
N ARG A 145 -9.47 2.57 10.06
CA ARG A 145 -10.08 3.85 10.50
C ARG A 145 -9.16 4.65 11.42
N ALA A 146 -8.48 3.99 12.36
CA ALA A 146 -7.50 4.66 13.22
C ALA A 146 -6.36 5.26 12.38
N MET A 147 -5.81 4.49 11.43
CA MET A 147 -4.72 4.95 10.57
C MET A 147 -5.12 6.12 9.66
N VAL A 148 -6.29 6.08 9.00
CA VAL A 148 -6.76 7.24 8.21
C VAL A 148 -6.99 8.45 9.13
N GLY A 149 -7.46 8.24 10.36
CA GLY A 149 -7.55 9.28 11.38
C GLY A 149 -6.20 9.90 11.71
N LEU A 150 -5.14 9.11 11.86
CA LEU A 150 -3.78 9.59 12.07
C LEU A 150 -3.22 10.33 10.85
N ALA A 151 -3.52 9.86 9.65
CA ALA A 151 -3.14 10.49 8.40
C ALA A 151 -3.75 11.91 8.29
N THR A 152 -5.04 12.07 8.61
CA THR A 152 -5.71 13.39 8.61
C THR A 152 -5.12 14.39 9.62
N GLN A 153 -4.41 13.90 10.63
CA GLN A 153 -3.73 14.74 11.62
C GLN A 153 -2.32 15.17 11.16
N ARG A 154 -1.84 14.67 10.02
CA ARG A 154 -0.45 14.80 9.52
C ARG A 154 -0.43 15.28 8.07
N ASP A 155 -1.00 16.46 7.82
CA ASP A 155 -0.94 17.18 6.52
C ASP A 155 -1.43 16.38 5.29
N VAL A 156 -2.20 15.30 5.48
CA VAL A 156 -2.91 14.64 4.37
C VAL A 156 -4.10 15.51 3.98
N ASP A 157 -3.98 16.09 2.79
CA ASP A 157 -4.94 17.06 2.25
C ASP A 157 -6.02 16.40 1.39
N ILE A 158 -5.77 15.20 0.86
CA ILE A 158 -6.69 14.49 -0.02
C ILE A 158 -6.92 13.05 0.46
N LEU A 159 -8.19 12.69 0.59
CA LEU A 159 -8.61 11.34 0.93
C LEU A 159 -9.52 10.78 -0.15
N GLU A 160 -9.30 9.53 -0.50
CA GLU A 160 -10.15 8.79 -1.43
C GLU A 160 -10.64 7.51 -0.77
N ALA A 161 -11.96 7.36 -0.65
CA ALA A 161 -12.55 6.08 -0.28
C ALA A 161 -12.66 5.22 -1.55
N PHE A 162 -12.34 3.94 -1.47
CA PHE A 162 -12.51 3.00 -2.59
C PHE A 162 -13.01 1.66 -2.09
N SER A 163 -13.39 0.75 -2.98
CA SER A 163 -13.93 -0.58 -2.63
C SER A 163 -13.27 -1.63 -3.51
N ASN A 164 -12.61 -2.62 -2.90
CA ASN A 164 -12.12 -3.78 -3.65
C ASN A 164 -13.26 -4.74 -4.04
N SER A 165 -14.26 -4.87 -3.18
CA SER A 165 -15.45 -5.68 -3.40
C SER A 165 -16.67 -5.04 -2.74
N PRO A 166 -17.90 -5.24 -3.28
CA PRO A 166 -19.13 -5.02 -2.54
C PRO A 166 -19.19 -5.88 -1.26
N PRO A 167 -20.06 -5.54 -0.29
CA PRO A 167 -20.43 -6.43 0.80
C PRO A 167 -20.76 -7.83 0.29
N TRP A 168 -20.25 -8.87 0.94
CA TRP A 168 -20.34 -10.26 0.49
C TRP A 168 -21.77 -10.67 0.09
N TRP A 169 -22.78 -10.24 0.84
CA TRP A 169 -24.19 -10.60 0.57
C TRP A 169 -24.77 -9.91 -0.67
N MET A 170 -24.09 -8.92 -1.25
CA MET A 170 -24.45 -8.29 -2.52
C MET A 170 -23.92 -9.05 -3.74
N THR A 171 -23.03 -10.03 -3.53
CA THR A 171 -22.35 -10.75 -4.61
C THR A 171 -23.08 -12.04 -4.98
N ASN A 172 -23.03 -12.43 -6.26
CA ASN A 172 -23.74 -13.59 -6.80
C ASN A 172 -23.37 -14.91 -6.11
N ASN A 173 -22.12 -15.05 -5.66
CA ASN A 173 -21.60 -16.24 -5.00
C ASN A 173 -21.38 -16.06 -3.49
N HIS A 174 -21.83 -14.95 -2.90
CA HIS A 174 -21.58 -14.61 -1.49
C HIS A 174 -20.09 -14.55 -1.09
N ALA A 175 -19.18 -14.33 -2.04
CA ALA A 175 -17.74 -14.25 -1.80
C ALA A 175 -17.20 -12.87 -2.21
N THR A 176 -16.27 -12.35 -1.41
CA THR A 176 -15.54 -11.12 -1.73
C THR A 176 -14.26 -11.38 -2.50
N ALA A 177 -13.77 -12.63 -2.52
CA ALA A 177 -12.52 -13.02 -3.16
C ALA A 177 -12.72 -13.50 -4.60
N GLY A 178 -13.45 -12.72 -5.40
CA GLY A 178 -13.81 -13.05 -6.78
C GLY A 178 -15.17 -13.75 -6.93
N GLY A 179 -15.67 -13.75 -8.18
CA GLY A 179 -16.88 -14.45 -8.59
C GLY A 179 -16.63 -15.88 -9.08
N ASP A 180 -17.70 -16.62 -9.38
CA ASP A 180 -17.59 -17.97 -9.96
C ASP A 180 -16.94 -17.97 -11.36
N ASP A 181 -16.99 -16.84 -12.06
CA ASP A 181 -16.33 -16.58 -13.34
C ASP A 181 -15.74 -15.16 -13.27
N GLY A 182 -14.42 -15.05 -13.30
CA GLY A 182 -13.72 -13.76 -13.15
C GLY A 182 -13.90 -12.79 -14.31
N ASP A 183 -14.53 -13.21 -15.41
CA ASP A 183 -14.89 -12.38 -16.56
C ASP A 183 -16.37 -11.98 -16.56
N LYS A 184 -17.11 -12.16 -15.46
CA LYS A 184 -18.54 -11.87 -15.36
C LYS A 184 -18.84 -11.03 -14.13
N ASP A 185 -19.86 -10.17 -14.22
CA ASP A 185 -20.34 -9.39 -13.08
C ASP A 185 -20.54 -10.30 -11.85
N ASN A 186 -19.86 -9.96 -10.75
CA ASN A 186 -20.10 -10.64 -9.48
C ASN A 186 -21.05 -9.87 -8.56
N LEU A 187 -21.36 -8.61 -8.87
CA LEU A 187 -22.43 -7.88 -8.19
C LEU A 187 -23.79 -8.36 -8.72
N GLU A 188 -24.74 -8.64 -7.82
CA GLU A 188 -26.10 -9.00 -8.24
C GLU A 188 -26.83 -7.80 -8.85
N ASP A 189 -27.55 -8.01 -9.97
CA ASP A 189 -28.27 -6.97 -10.72
C ASP A 189 -29.15 -6.06 -9.85
N TRP A 190 -29.74 -6.60 -8.78
CA TRP A 190 -30.67 -5.85 -7.91
C TRP A 190 -29.95 -5.04 -6.81
N ASN A 191 -28.62 -5.14 -6.71
CA ASN A 191 -27.80 -4.50 -5.68
C ASN A 191 -27.01 -3.27 -6.17
N HIS A 192 -27.13 -2.84 -7.43
CA HIS A 192 -26.42 -1.64 -7.92
C HIS A 192 -26.73 -0.37 -7.10
N ASP A 193 -28.00 -0.15 -6.75
CA ASP A 193 -28.42 0.99 -5.91
C ASP A 193 -27.93 0.86 -4.47
N GLN A 194 -27.92 -0.37 -3.95
CA GLN A 194 -27.54 -0.71 -2.59
C GLN A 194 -26.02 -0.55 -2.43
N PHE A 195 -25.23 -0.97 -3.42
CA PHE A 195 -23.79 -0.76 -3.40
C PHE A 195 -23.44 0.72 -3.47
N ALA A 196 -24.10 1.48 -4.36
CA ALA A 196 -23.97 2.94 -4.39
C ALA A 196 -24.37 3.61 -3.05
N LEU A 197 -25.48 3.16 -2.44
CA LEU A 197 -25.94 3.65 -1.14
C LEU A 197 -24.94 3.30 -0.03
N TYR A 198 -24.36 2.10 -0.07
CA TYR A 198 -23.36 1.64 0.90
C TYR A 198 -22.19 2.60 0.97
N LEU A 199 -21.53 2.83 -0.17
CA LEU A 199 -20.36 3.71 -0.27
C LEU A 199 -20.69 5.13 0.17
N ALA A 200 -21.81 5.69 -0.33
CA ALA A 200 -22.23 7.05 0.03
C ALA A 200 -22.56 7.17 1.53
N THR A 201 -23.16 6.14 2.14
CA THR A 201 -23.50 6.12 3.57
C THR A 201 -22.26 6.04 4.44
N VAL A 202 -21.27 5.22 4.07
CA VAL A 202 -19.98 5.15 4.78
C VAL A 202 -19.24 6.49 4.70
N VAL A 203 -19.18 7.10 3.51
CA VAL A 203 -18.57 8.44 3.33
C VAL A 203 -19.30 9.50 4.18
N SER A 204 -20.64 9.47 4.20
CA SER A 204 -21.43 10.37 5.04
C SER A 204 -21.13 10.15 6.53
N HIS A 205 -21.07 8.90 6.98
CA HIS A 205 -20.81 8.57 8.37
C HIS A 205 -19.40 8.98 8.79
N ALA A 206 -18.39 8.77 7.94
CA ALA A 206 -17.02 9.21 8.18
C ALA A 206 -16.94 10.72 8.42
N ARG A 207 -17.64 11.51 7.59
CA ARG A 207 -17.75 12.97 7.72
C ARG A 207 -18.41 13.37 9.04
N THR A 208 -19.55 12.78 9.37
CA THR A 208 -20.38 13.24 10.50
C THR A 208 -19.93 12.71 11.86
N SER A 209 -19.31 11.53 11.89
CA SER A 209 -19.05 10.79 13.13
C SER A 209 -17.57 10.65 13.44
N TRP A 210 -16.72 10.56 12.41
CA TRP A 210 -15.27 10.36 12.57
C TRP A 210 -14.46 11.64 12.31
N GLY A 211 -15.10 12.67 11.72
CA GLY A 211 -14.43 13.90 11.32
C GLY A 211 -13.53 13.75 10.09
N ILE A 212 -13.71 12.66 9.33
CA ILE A 212 -12.92 12.31 8.15
C ILE A 212 -13.67 12.79 6.91
N ASN A 213 -13.06 13.67 6.12
CA ASN A 213 -13.67 14.24 4.92
C ASN A 213 -13.02 13.65 3.66
N PHE A 214 -13.67 12.66 3.07
CA PHE A 214 -13.25 12.16 1.75
C PHE A 214 -13.46 13.22 0.67
N THR A 215 -12.46 13.39 -0.18
CA THR A 215 -12.51 14.22 -1.39
C THR A 215 -13.08 13.43 -2.56
N TYR A 216 -12.71 12.15 -2.64
CA TYR A 216 -13.12 11.23 -3.70
C TYR A 216 -13.76 9.97 -3.14
N VAL A 217 -14.65 9.36 -3.92
CA VAL A 217 -15.14 7.99 -3.71
C VAL A 217 -15.10 7.21 -5.02
N GLU A 218 -14.53 6.02 -4.97
CA GLU A 218 -14.40 5.07 -6.08
C GLU A 218 -15.18 3.79 -5.73
N ALA A 219 -15.94 3.25 -6.68
CA ALA A 219 -16.73 2.04 -6.46
C ALA A 219 -16.00 0.77 -6.89
N PHE A 220 -14.90 0.91 -7.64
CA PHE A 220 -14.27 -0.21 -8.34
C PHE A 220 -12.78 -0.31 -8.04
N ASN A 221 -12.24 -1.51 -8.23
CA ASN A 221 -10.81 -1.78 -8.26
C ASN A 221 -10.54 -2.79 -9.38
N GLU A 222 -9.87 -2.36 -10.44
CA GLU A 222 -9.60 -3.16 -11.65
C GLU A 222 -10.84 -3.91 -12.20
N PRO A 223 -11.98 -3.23 -12.42
CA PRO A 223 -13.26 -3.89 -12.64
C PRO A 223 -13.31 -4.78 -13.89
N MET A 224 -12.57 -4.44 -14.96
CA MET A 224 -12.57 -5.24 -16.19
C MET A 224 -11.54 -6.38 -16.19
N SER A 225 -10.77 -6.54 -15.10
CA SER A 225 -9.81 -7.62 -14.98
C SER A 225 -10.49 -8.98 -14.89
N THR A 226 -9.96 -9.97 -15.62
CA THR A 226 -10.57 -11.31 -15.72
C THR A 226 -10.08 -12.28 -14.63
N TRP A 227 -9.26 -11.82 -13.69
CA TRP A 227 -8.67 -12.65 -12.62
C TRP A 227 -9.44 -12.58 -11.30
N TRP A 228 -10.56 -11.85 -11.25
CA TRP A 228 -11.46 -11.83 -10.09
C TRP A 228 -12.31 -13.11 -10.02
N GLU A 229 -11.66 -14.27 -10.07
CA GLU A 229 -12.25 -15.61 -10.00
C GLU A 229 -11.99 -16.24 -8.62
N TYR A 230 -13.04 -16.81 -8.02
CA TYR A 230 -12.98 -17.49 -6.74
C TYR A 230 -12.33 -18.89 -6.87
N PRO A 231 -11.50 -19.34 -5.91
CA PRO A 231 -11.10 -18.69 -4.65
C PRO A 231 -9.87 -17.79 -4.80
N GLY A 232 -10.08 -16.47 -4.83
CA GLY A 232 -9.03 -15.46 -4.94
C GLY A 232 -8.23 -15.23 -3.64
N GLY A 233 -7.10 -14.53 -3.75
CA GLY A 233 -6.19 -14.25 -2.63
C GLY A 233 -6.42 -12.91 -1.91
N GLN A 234 -7.44 -12.16 -2.29
CA GLN A 234 -7.81 -10.85 -1.77
C GLN A 234 -9.25 -10.50 -2.16
N GLU A 235 -9.83 -9.46 -1.56
CA GLU A 235 -11.08 -8.88 -2.05
C GLU A 235 -10.93 -8.37 -3.49
N GLY A 236 -11.93 -8.63 -4.33
CA GLY A 236 -11.95 -8.24 -5.74
C GLY A 236 -13.26 -8.64 -6.42
N CYS A 237 -13.76 -7.80 -7.33
CA CYS A 237 -15.02 -8.02 -8.02
C CYS A 237 -14.93 -7.53 -9.47
N HIS A 238 -15.26 -8.40 -10.42
CA HIS A 238 -15.41 -8.00 -11.82
C HIS A 238 -16.71 -7.20 -11.99
N PHE A 239 -16.63 -6.12 -12.76
CA PHE A 239 -17.78 -5.32 -13.18
C PHE A 239 -17.70 -5.03 -14.68
N GLU A 240 -18.67 -5.52 -15.43
CA GLU A 240 -18.84 -5.19 -16.85
C GLU A 240 -19.10 -3.67 -16.99
N VAL A 241 -18.74 -3.09 -18.14
CA VAL A 241 -18.83 -1.63 -18.34
C VAL A 241 -20.25 -1.08 -18.12
N ASP A 242 -21.28 -1.82 -18.54
CA ASP A 242 -22.69 -1.41 -18.34
C ASP A 242 -23.05 -1.32 -16.85
N THR A 243 -22.53 -2.25 -16.03
CA THR A 243 -22.70 -2.26 -14.58
C THR A 243 -21.95 -1.09 -13.94
N GLN A 244 -20.72 -0.81 -14.39
CA GLN A 244 -19.97 0.37 -13.94
C GLN A 244 -20.74 1.67 -14.21
N MET A 245 -21.27 1.83 -15.43
CA MET A 245 -22.08 3.01 -15.82
C MET A 245 -23.28 3.21 -14.90
N ASP A 246 -24.03 2.14 -14.61
CA ASP A 246 -25.22 2.22 -13.76
C ASP A 246 -24.86 2.57 -12.30
N VAL A 247 -23.81 1.94 -11.75
CA VAL A 247 -23.33 2.22 -10.39
C VAL A 247 -22.80 3.67 -10.26
N LEU A 248 -22.08 4.20 -11.25
CA LEU A 248 -21.57 5.59 -11.22
C LEU A 248 -22.69 6.62 -11.09
N VAL A 249 -23.75 6.48 -11.89
CA VAL A 249 -24.91 7.40 -11.84
C VAL A 249 -25.65 7.27 -10.51
N LYS A 250 -25.83 6.05 -10.00
CA LYS A 250 -26.47 5.83 -8.69
C LYS A 250 -25.62 6.39 -7.55
N LEU A 251 -24.32 6.17 -7.57
CA LEU A 251 -23.40 6.68 -6.54
C LEU A 251 -23.47 8.20 -6.46
N ARG A 252 -23.43 8.90 -7.61
CA ARG A 252 -23.63 10.35 -7.66
C ARG A 252 -24.98 10.76 -7.04
N SER A 253 -26.06 10.08 -7.40
CA SER A 253 -27.40 10.34 -6.86
C SER A 253 -27.49 10.12 -5.34
N GLN A 254 -26.85 9.08 -4.82
CA GLN A 254 -26.86 8.75 -3.38
C GLN A 254 -26.04 9.77 -2.58
N LEU A 255 -24.86 10.15 -3.07
CA LEU A 255 -24.06 11.23 -2.50
C LEU A 255 -24.86 12.55 -2.43
N ASP A 256 -25.55 12.91 -3.52
CA ASP A 256 -26.34 14.14 -3.56
C ASP A 256 -27.52 14.11 -2.57
N THR A 257 -28.16 12.96 -2.43
CA THR A 257 -29.25 12.74 -1.47
C THR A 257 -28.77 12.90 -0.02
N LEU A 258 -27.52 12.52 0.25
CA LEU A 258 -26.87 12.66 1.55
C LEU A 258 -26.19 14.02 1.76
N GLY A 259 -26.28 14.95 0.78
CA GLY A 259 -25.66 16.28 0.89
C GLY A 259 -24.15 16.29 0.71
N LEU A 260 -23.62 15.34 -0.06
CA LEU A 260 -22.19 15.14 -0.36
C LEU A 260 -21.86 15.56 -1.81
N GLN A 261 -22.44 16.66 -2.30
CA GLN A 261 -22.18 17.18 -3.67
C GLN A 261 -20.70 17.56 -3.89
N ASP A 262 -19.98 17.81 -2.81
CA ASP A 262 -18.56 18.17 -2.80
C ASP A 262 -17.61 16.96 -2.89
N VAL A 263 -18.10 15.74 -2.65
CA VAL A 263 -17.32 14.51 -2.84
C VAL A 263 -17.42 14.10 -4.30
N ALA A 264 -16.30 14.06 -5.02
CA ALA A 264 -16.26 13.65 -6.42
C ALA A 264 -16.25 12.13 -6.59
N VAL A 265 -16.91 11.62 -7.63
CA VAL A 265 -16.86 10.19 -7.98
C VAL A 265 -15.67 9.94 -8.89
N SER A 266 -14.83 8.97 -8.55
CA SER A 266 -13.75 8.47 -9.41
C SER A 266 -14.27 7.34 -10.32
N SER A 267 -13.60 7.12 -11.44
CA SER A 267 -13.82 5.97 -12.32
C SER A 267 -12.54 5.62 -13.08
N SER A 268 -12.30 4.42 -13.60
CA SER A 268 -12.82 3.13 -13.16
C SER A 268 -11.76 2.32 -12.42
N ASP A 269 -10.57 2.89 -12.19
CA ASP A 269 -9.46 2.23 -11.50
C ASP A 269 -8.99 0.95 -12.21
N GLU A 270 -8.99 0.98 -13.56
CA GLU A 270 -8.56 -0.18 -14.36
C GLU A 270 -7.08 -0.50 -14.13
N ASN A 271 -6.75 -1.79 -14.24
CA ASN A 271 -5.37 -2.29 -14.13
C ASN A 271 -4.42 -1.70 -15.19
N SER A 272 -4.88 -1.00 -16.22
CA SER A 272 -3.94 -0.31 -17.11
C SER A 272 -4.54 0.94 -17.76
N PRO A 273 -3.69 1.91 -18.16
CA PRO A 273 -4.15 3.13 -18.83
C PRO A 273 -4.85 2.85 -20.16
N SER A 274 -4.45 1.77 -20.84
CA SER A 274 -5.08 1.34 -22.10
C SER A 274 -6.50 0.82 -21.86
N LEU A 275 -6.70 0.08 -20.77
CA LEU A 275 -8.01 -0.42 -20.36
C LEU A 275 -8.88 0.73 -19.84
N ALA A 276 -8.33 1.62 -19.00
CA ALA A 276 -9.03 2.83 -18.53
C ALA A 276 -9.53 3.69 -19.68
N LEU A 277 -8.71 3.93 -20.72
CA LEU A 277 -9.16 4.63 -21.92
C LEU A 277 -10.27 3.86 -22.64
N SER A 278 -10.14 2.54 -22.78
CA SER A 278 -11.15 1.72 -23.45
C SER A 278 -12.50 1.80 -22.73
N THR A 279 -12.50 1.63 -21.41
CA THR A 279 -13.67 1.77 -20.54
C THR A 279 -14.28 3.16 -20.66
N LEU A 280 -13.48 4.22 -20.51
CA LEU A 280 -13.95 5.60 -20.63
C LEU A 280 -14.50 5.91 -22.04
N THR A 281 -13.91 5.34 -23.08
CA THR A 281 -14.41 5.51 -24.46
C THR A 281 -15.79 4.88 -24.62
N SER A 282 -16.02 3.70 -24.04
CA SER A 282 -17.33 3.06 -24.02
C SER A 282 -18.36 3.90 -23.27
N MET A 283 -17.97 4.50 -22.14
CA MET A 283 -18.83 5.39 -21.33
C MET A 283 -19.12 6.74 -22.01
N SER A 284 -18.23 7.22 -22.88
CA SER A 284 -18.21 8.62 -23.38
C SER A 284 -19.47 9.10 -24.12
N SER A 285 -20.33 8.19 -24.56
CA SER A 285 -21.58 8.52 -25.25
C SER A 285 -22.76 8.80 -24.31
N ASP A 286 -22.63 8.46 -23.02
CA ASP A 286 -23.65 8.69 -22.00
C ASP A 286 -23.35 9.96 -21.20
N ALA A 287 -24.20 10.98 -21.35
CA ALA A 287 -23.98 12.28 -20.72
C ALA A 287 -24.16 12.24 -19.20
N ASP A 288 -25.02 11.37 -18.67
CA ASP A 288 -25.27 11.27 -17.23
C ASP A 288 -24.10 10.57 -16.54
N VAL A 289 -23.55 9.52 -17.16
CA VAL A 289 -22.31 8.87 -16.69
C VAL A 289 -21.15 9.86 -16.69
N MET A 290 -20.93 10.56 -17.81
CA MET A 290 -19.84 11.54 -17.90
C MET A 290 -20.00 12.73 -16.95
N ALA A 291 -21.24 13.07 -16.54
CA ALA A 291 -21.51 14.08 -15.52
C ALA A 291 -21.29 13.58 -14.09
N ALA A 292 -21.43 12.26 -13.85
CA ALA A 292 -21.16 11.64 -12.57
C ALA A 292 -19.65 11.58 -12.28
N ILE A 293 -18.82 11.31 -13.29
CA ILE A 293 -17.36 11.16 -13.16
C ILE A 293 -16.71 12.52 -12.88
N GLY A 294 -16.12 12.66 -11.70
CA GLY A 294 -15.31 13.83 -11.31
C GLY A 294 -13.82 13.65 -11.57
N LYS A 295 -13.32 12.41 -11.62
CA LYS A 295 -11.90 12.08 -11.83
C LYS A 295 -11.75 10.71 -12.49
N VAL A 296 -10.67 10.50 -13.24
CA VAL A 296 -10.33 9.19 -13.80
C VAL A 296 -9.05 8.62 -13.17
N ASN A 297 -9.17 7.42 -12.61
CA ASN A 297 -8.12 6.59 -12.01
C ASN A 297 -7.68 5.49 -12.98
N THR A 298 -6.40 5.11 -12.91
CA THR A 298 -5.82 3.95 -13.58
C THR A 298 -4.58 3.49 -12.82
N HIS A 299 -4.20 2.23 -12.99
CA HIS A 299 -2.94 1.69 -12.49
C HIS A 299 -1.83 1.79 -13.54
N GLY A 300 -0.58 1.94 -13.12
CA GLY A 300 0.56 2.37 -13.94
C GLY A 300 1.35 1.31 -14.75
N TYR A 301 0.75 0.19 -15.18
CA TYR A 301 1.53 -0.92 -15.77
C TYR A 301 1.86 -0.82 -17.29
N ASP A 302 1.27 0.11 -18.07
CA ASP A 302 1.53 0.32 -19.52
C ASP A 302 1.22 1.77 -19.99
N VAL A 303 2.17 2.54 -20.57
CA VAL A 303 2.04 4.03 -20.69
C VAL A 303 1.56 4.64 -22.02
N LYS A 304 0.57 5.58 -21.93
CA LYS A 304 0.43 6.94 -22.55
C LYS A 304 -1.01 7.52 -22.37
N GLN A 305 -1.29 8.52 -21.48
CA GLN A 305 -2.49 9.47 -21.38
C GLN A 305 -2.77 10.12 -19.98
N LYS A 306 -3.62 11.18 -19.87
CA LYS A 306 -3.86 11.99 -18.63
C LYS A 306 -4.82 11.39 -17.59
N PHE A 307 -4.30 10.98 -16.41
CA PHE A 307 -5.05 10.31 -15.34
C PHE A 307 -4.50 10.61 -13.92
N TRP A 308 -5.07 10.05 -12.86
CA TRP A 308 -4.29 9.73 -11.67
C TRP A 308 -3.65 8.35 -11.86
N ASP A 309 -2.37 8.19 -11.51
CA ASP A 309 -1.87 6.86 -11.20
C ASP A 309 -2.26 6.56 -9.75
N SER A 310 -3.31 5.78 -9.60
CA SER A 310 -3.98 5.50 -8.34
C SER A 310 -3.43 4.25 -7.65
N GLU A 311 -2.62 3.46 -8.36
CA GLU A 311 -1.94 2.29 -7.81
C GLU A 311 -0.74 1.88 -8.66
N TYR A 312 0.42 1.85 -8.02
CA TYR A 312 1.64 1.29 -8.57
C TYR A 312 2.38 0.44 -7.53
N GLY A 313 2.89 -0.72 -7.95
CA GLY A 313 3.76 -1.59 -7.16
C GLY A 313 4.69 -2.40 -8.06
N GLU A 314 5.90 -2.69 -7.59
CA GLU A 314 6.91 -3.44 -8.36
C GLU A 314 7.81 -4.31 -7.47
N SER A 315 8.84 -4.96 -8.04
CA SER A 315 9.76 -5.86 -7.30
C SER A 315 11.27 -5.58 -7.49
N ASP A 316 11.62 -4.50 -8.16
CA ASP A 316 12.93 -3.86 -8.22
C ASP A 316 13.24 -3.07 -6.92
N ALA A 317 13.95 -3.75 -6.01
CA ALA A 317 14.40 -3.17 -4.75
C ALA A 317 15.41 -1.99 -4.88
N THR A 318 15.88 -1.64 -6.08
CA THR A 318 16.77 -0.47 -6.26
C THR A 318 16.03 0.86 -6.25
N GLY A 319 14.71 0.83 -6.49
CA GLY A 319 13.86 2.02 -6.66
C GLY A 319 14.09 2.79 -7.97
N LEU A 320 14.96 2.30 -8.87
CA LEU A 320 15.20 2.93 -10.17
C LEU A 320 13.99 2.77 -11.08
N SER A 321 13.36 1.59 -11.08
CA SER A 321 12.15 1.34 -11.86
C SER A 321 10.99 2.22 -11.36
N LEU A 322 10.74 2.29 -10.05
CA LEU A 322 9.79 3.24 -9.47
C LEU A 322 10.06 4.70 -9.89
N ALA A 323 11.30 5.18 -9.77
CA ALA A 323 11.66 6.55 -10.15
C ALA A 323 11.47 6.83 -11.65
N GLU A 324 11.77 5.83 -12.50
CA GLU A 324 11.51 5.90 -13.93
C GLU A 324 10.01 5.95 -14.21
N SER A 325 9.20 5.08 -13.61
CA SER A 325 7.73 5.06 -13.76
C SER A 325 7.10 6.38 -13.37
N ILE A 326 7.41 6.93 -12.18
CA ILE A 326 6.94 8.26 -11.76
C ILE A 326 7.26 9.32 -12.83
N ALA A 327 8.49 9.31 -13.35
CA ALA A 327 8.88 10.26 -14.38
C ALA A 327 8.12 10.02 -15.69
N LEU A 328 7.90 8.77 -16.09
CA LEU A 328 7.15 8.41 -17.30
C LEU A 328 5.67 8.79 -17.16
N ASP A 329 5.04 8.59 -16.02
CA ASP A 329 3.62 8.91 -15.82
C ASP A 329 3.41 10.43 -15.79
N ILE A 330 4.29 11.17 -15.13
CA ILE A 330 4.26 12.63 -15.18
C ILE A 330 4.49 13.14 -16.61
N ASN A 331 5.47 12.60 -17.34
CA ASN A 331 5.87 13.16 -18.64
C ASN A 331 5.04 12.67 -19.83
N GLN A 332 4.59 11.42 -19.82
CA GLN A 332 3.88 10.77 -20.94
C GLN A 332 2.38 10.69 -20.72
N MET A 333 1.97 10.48 -19.47
CA MET A 333 0.58 10.48 -19.07
C MET A 333 0.11 11.89 -18.71
N GLY A 334 0.93 12.67 -18.01
CA GLY A 334 0.51 13.97 -17.48
C GLY A 334 -0.36 13.81 -16.24
N VAL A 335 -0.05 12.79 -15.42
CA VAL A 335 -0.78 12.53 -14.18
C VAL A 335 -0.60 13.66 -13.18
N SER A 336 -1.64 13.98 -12.40
CA SER A 336 -1.56 15.00 -11.34
C SER A 336 -1.37 14.43 -9.93
N ALA A 337 -1.42 13.10 -9.78
CA ALA A 337 -1.09 12.37 -8.57
C ALA A 337 -0.44 11.03 -8.90
N PHE A 338 0.33 10.52 -7.93
CA PHE A 338 0.91 9.18 -7.94
C PHE A 338 0.69 8.53 -6.58
N VAL A 339 0.01 7.39 -6.56
CA VAL A 339 -0.34 6.64 -5.35
C VAL A 339 0.30 5.27 -5.43
N TYR A 340 1.21 5.00 -4.51
CA TYR A 340 1.81 3.68 -4.37
C TYR A 340 0.79 2.70 -3.76
N TRP A 341 0.89 1.41 -4.06
CA TRP A 341 0.00 0.37 -3.52
C TRP A 341 0.11 0.27 -1.99
N GLN A 342 0.83 -0.72 -1.45
CA GLN A 342 1.06 -0.84 0.00
C GLN A 342 2.39 -0.18 0.36
N ALA A 343 2.36 0.85 1.20
CA ALA A 343 3.60 1.42 1.72
C ALA A 343 4.37 0.41 2.59
N LEU A 344 3.66 -0.50 3.27
CA LEU A 344 4.24 -1.57 4.09
C LEU A 344 3.84 -2.93 3.51
N ASP A 345 4.81 -3.66 2.97
CA ASP A 345 4.61 -5.03 2.48
C ASP A 345 5.94 -5.82 2.53
N SER A 346 5.84 -7.13 2.30
CA SER A 346 6.97 -8.04 2.28
C SER A 346 7.60 -8.15 0.89
N GLY A 347 8.90 -8.41 0.86
CA GLY A 347 9.65 -8.43 -0.39
C GLY A 347 9.68 -7.05 -1.05
N ALA A 348 10.09 -6.97 -2.31
CA ALA A 348 10.33 -5.68 -2.96
C ALA A 348 9.06 -4.85 -3.29
N TRP A 349 7.87 -5.28 -2.86
CA TRP A 349 6.59 -4.62 -3.13
C TRP A 349 6.29 -3.44 -2.20
N GLY A 350 6.74 -3.46 -0.95
CA GLY A 350 6.52 -2.36 -0.01
C GLY A 350 7.60 -1.28 -0.06
N LEU A 351 7.23 -0.01 0.13
CA LEU A 351 8.21 1.08 0.33
C LEU A 351 9.03 0.86 1.61
N ILE A 352 8.42 0.25 2.62
CA ILE A 352 9.02 -0.18 3.89
C ILE A 352 8.83 -1.69 4.01
N GLN A 353 9.92 -2.42 4.30
CA GLN A 353 9.86 -3.86 4.50
C GLN A 353 9.04 -4.18 5.75
N SER A 354 8.01 -4.98 5.56
CA SER A 354 7.17 -5.48 6.63
C SER A 354 6.60 -6.84 6.24
N ASN A 355 5.96 -7.53 7.16
CA ASN A 355 5.15 -8.68 6.84
C ASN A 355 3.86 -8.54 7.65
N PRO A 356 2.80 -8.02 7.02
CA PRO A 356 1.52 -7.85 7.70
C PRO A 356 0.95 -9.17 8.25
N GLY A 357 1.33 -10.32 7.67
CA GLY A 357 0.87 -11.64 8.13
C GLY A 357 1.36 -12.07 9.51
N ASP A 358 2.49 -11.52 9.98
CA ASP A 358 3.07 -11.83 11.30
C ASP A 358 3.41 -10.56 12.13
N ASN A 359 2.88 -9.41 11.71
CA ASN A 359 3.08 -8.09 12.33
C ASN A 359 4.55 -7.62 12.39
N TRP A 360 5.41 -8.11 11.49
CA TRP A 360 6.82 -7.73 11.44
C TRP A 360 7.06 -6.45 10.63
N ILE A 361 8.03 -5.64 11.06
CA ILE A 361 8.58 -4.48 10.35
C ILE A 361 10.11 -4.55 10.52
N ASP A 362 10.86 -4.40 9.44
CA ASP A 362 12.33 -4.27 9.50
C ASP A 362 12.81 -3.21 8.49
N ASP A 363 13.92 -2.56 8.81
CA ASP A 363 14.65 -1.68 7.89
C ASP A 363 15.85 -2.40 7.27
N SER A 364 16.18 -3.60 7.75
CA SER A 364 17.24 -4.42 7.21
C SER A 364 16.76 -5.16 5.96
N THR A 365 17.02 -4.58 4.78
CA THR A 365 16.76 -5.22 3.47
C THR A 365 17.51 -6.54 3.25
N ASN A 366 18.37 -6.90 4.21
CA ASN A 366 19.29 -7.99 4.15
C ASN A 366 18.98 -9.08 5.18
N THR A 367 18.03 -8.92 6.11
CA THR A 367 17.65 -9.97 7.07
C THR A 367 16.17 -10.30 6.98
N VAL A 368 15.86 -11.59 6.88
CA VAL A 368 14.50 -12.11 7.04
C VAL A 368 14.38 -12.74 8.43
N VAL A 369 13.23 -12.52 9.08
CA VAL A 369 12.93 -13.05 10.41
C VAL A 369 11.69 -13.95 10.31
N ALA A 370 11.73 -15.13 10.94
CA ALA A 370 10.58 -16.03 11.00
C ALA A 370 10.47 -16.66 12.40
N LEU A 371 9.27 -16.64 13.00
CA LEU A 371 9.00 -17.20 14.32
C LEU A 371 8.00 -18.37 14.23
N ASP A 372 8.40 -19.53 14.74
CA ASP A 372 7.49 -20.63 15.09
C ASP A 372 7.24 -20.60 16.61
N ALA A 373 6.10 -20.02 16.99
CA ALA A 373 5.70 -19.90 18.38
C ALA A 373 5.40 -21.26 19.05
N ALA A 374 4.98 -22.28 18.29
CA ALA A 374 4.65 -23.59 18.84
C ALA A 374 5.92 -24.36 19.24
N SER A 375 6.95 -24.32 18.39
CA SER A 375 8.25 -24.92 18.68
C SER A 375 9.21 -24.01 19.44
N LYS A 376 8.86 -22.73 19.63
CA LYS A 376 9.67 -21.69 20.28
C LYS A 376 11.00 -21.45 19.56
N LEU A 377 10.94 -21.40 18.24
CA LEU A 377 12.09 -21.24 17.36
C LEU A 377 11.98 -19.94 16.57
N LEU A 378 12.98 -19.08 16.69
CA LEU A 378 13.17 -17.91 15.84
C LEU A 378 14.30 -18.20 14.84
N VAL A 379 14.02 -18.03 13.56
CA VAL A 379 14.99 -18.15 12.48
C VAL A 379 15.26 -16.76 11.90
N LEU A 380 16.54 -16.39 11.80
CA LEU A 380 17.00 -15.14 11.19
C LEU A 380 17.87 -15.49 9.99
N VAL A 381 17.63 -14.94 8.81
CA VAL A 381 18.44 -15.21 7.61
C VAL A 381 18.99 -13.91 7.09
N THR A 382 20.29 -13.68 7.24
CA THR A 382 20.96 -12.46 6.79
C THR A 382 21.80 -12.71 5.54
N VAL A 383 21.63 -11.87 4.51
CA VAL A 383 22.41 -11.85 3.28
C VAL A 383 23.42 -10.70 3.35
N ASN A 384 24.67 -10.97 2.95
CA ASN A 384 25.65 -9.92 2.70
C ASN A 384 26.08 -10.01 1.23
N LEU A 385 25.55 -9.09 0.41
CA LEU A 385 25.89 -8.95 -1.01
C LEU A 385 27.19 -8.15 -1.25
N GLY A 386 27.75 -7.54 -0.19
CA GLY A 386 28.96 -6.74 -0.27
C GLY A 386 30.22 -7.55 -0.52
N ASP A 387 31.29 -6.86 -0.89
CA ASP A 387 32.63 -7.40 -1.10
C ASP A 387 33.49 -7.46 0.17
N SER A 388 32.90 -7.11 1.32
CA SER A 388 33.55 -7.14 2.64
C SER A 388 32.60 -7.70 3.71
N ALA A 389 33.17 -8.25 4.79
CA ALA A 389 32.36 -8.77 5.89
C ALA A 389 31.66 -7.63 6.64
N SER A 390 30.40 -7.83 6.98
CA SER A 390 29.58 -6.89 7.75
C SER A 390 29.27 -7.45 9.14
N THR A 391 29.38 -6.65 10.19
CA THR A 391 28.96 -7.07 11.54
C THR A 391 27.54 -6.59 11.78
N VAL A 392 26.64 -7.53 12.05
CA VAL A 392 25.23 -7.26 12.33
C VAL A 392 24.96 -7.54 13.80
N MET A 393 24.25 -6.61 14.46
CA MET A 393 23.72 -6.81 15.81
C MET A 393 22.24 -7.17 15.70
N PHE A 394 21.84 -8.25 16.34
CA PHE A 394 20.46 -8.68 16.43
C PHE A 394 19.95 -8.39 17.84
N ASP A 395 19.00 -7.45 17.95
CA ASP A 395 18.30 -7.15 19.20
C ASP A 395 17.04 -8.01 19.33
N LEU A 396 16.96 -8.80 20.39
CA LEU A 396 15.86 -9.67 20.76
C LEU A 396 15.16 -9.17 22.03
N SER A 397 15.33 -7.90 22.41
CA SER A 397 14.81 -7.31 23.64
C SER A 397 13.28 -7.29 23.76
N SER A 398 12.57 -7.43 22.65
CA SER A 398 11.11 -7.57 22.62
C SER A 398 10.61 -8.97 23.05
N PHE A 399 11.46 -10.00 23.03
CA PHE A 399 11.09 -11.35 23.45
C PHE A 399 11.28 -11.52 24.96
N THR A 400 10.32 -12.18 25.62
CA THR A 400 10.38 -12.43 27.07
C THR A 400 11.45 -13.45 27.45
N THR A 401 11.74 -14.40 26.56
CA THR A 401 12.85 -15.36 26.69
C THR A 401 13.51 -15.65 25.35
N ALA A 402 14.81 -15.94 25.36
CA ALA A 402 15.58 -16.52 24.25
C ALA A 402 16.76 -17.32 24.84
N ALA A 403 17.13 -18.44 24.21
CA ALA A 403 18.21 -19.31 24.69
C ALA A 403 19.41 -19.32 23.73
N GLY A 404 20.62 -19.23 24.32
CA GLY A 404 21.88 -19.44 23.62
C GLY A 404 22.57 -20.77 24.02
N PRO A 405 23.64 -21.17 23.32
CA PRO A 405 24.24 -20.47 22.17
C PRO A 405 23.42 -20.63 20.89
N ILE A 406 23.43 -19.60 20.05
CA ILE A 406 22.67 -19.56 18.79
C ILE A 406 23.38 -20.42 17.77
N THR A 407 22.63 -21.28 17.06
CA THR A 407 23.18 -22.04 15.93
C THR A 407 23.21 -21.13 14.72
N ALA A 408 24.35 -21.05 14.04
CA ALA A 408 24.47 -20.32 12.78
C ALA A 408 24.94 -21.24 11.65
N TRP A 409 24.40 -21.02 10.46
CA TRP A 409 24.75 -21.73 9.24
C TRP A 409 25.07 -20.71 8.15
N THR A 410 26.33 -20.64 7.72
CA THR A 410 26.77 -19.70 6.67
C THR A 410 26.98 -20.44 5.37
N THR A 411 26.47 -19.88 4.29
CA THR A 411 26.69 -20.31 2.91
C THR A 411 27.41 -19.20 2.16
N GLU A 412 28.69 -19.38 1.87
CA GLU A 412 29.48 -18.43 1.07
C GLU A 412 29.43 -18.80 -0.40
N THR A 413 29.21 -17.80 -1.27
CA THR A 413 29.27 -18.00 -2.72
C THR A 413 30.72 -17.86 -3.20
N SER A 414 31.35 -18.97 -3.57
CA SER A 414 32.65 -18.94 -4.25
C SER A 414 32.49 -19.37 -5.70
N GLY A 415 33.31 -18.80 -6.61
CA GLY A 415 33.39 -19.22 -8.02
C GLY A 415 33.81 -20.69 -8.22
N THR A 416 34.05 -21.44 -7.13
CA THR A 416 34.42 -22.86 -7.12
C THR A 416 33.42 -23.75 -6.38
N GLY A 417 32.31 -23.21 -5.86
CA GLY A 417 31.27 -23.94 -5.11
C GLY A 417 30.75 -23.17 -3.88
N ALA A 418 29.67 -23.66 -3.25
CA ALA A 418 29.17 -23.10 -1.99
C ALA A 418 29.91 -23.72 -0.80
N LEU A 419 30.48 -22.89 0.08
CA LEU A 419 31.05 -23.34 1.35
C LEU A 419 29.94 -23.23 2.40
N HIS A 420 29.59 -24.35 3.03
CA HIS A 420 28.57 -24.40 4.08
C HIS A 420 29.22 -24.69 5.43
N GLU A 421 29.21 -23.71 6.32
CA GLU A 421 29.83 -23.81 7.65
C GLU A 421 28.79 -23.63 8.75
N SER A 422 28.81 -24.53 9.73
CA SER A 422 28.05 -24.36 10.97
C SER A 422 28.93 -23.74 12.04
N SER A 423 28.36 -22.81 12.81
CA SER A 423 29.03 -22.16 13.94
C SER A 423 28.07 -21.93 15.10
N LYS A 424 28.61 -21.42 16.20
CA LYS A 424 27.85 -21.01 17.38
C LYS A 424 28.13 -19.56 17.67
N VAL A 425 27.07 -18.79 17.94
CA VAL A 425 27.17 -17.40 18.35
C VAL A 425 26.76 -17.29 19.81
N ASP A 426 27.62 -16.65 20.60
CA ASP A 426 27.32 -16.36 21.99
C ASP A 426 26.18 -15.34 22.06
N PHE A 427 25.19 -15.67 22.89
CA PHE A 427 24.05 -14.82 23.16
C PHE A 427 24.19 -14.25 24.58
N SER A 428 24.08 -12.93 24.73
CA SER A 428 24.22 -12.27 26.02
C SER A 428 23.09 -11.30 26.27
N GLY A 429 22.32 -11.52 27.34
CA GLY A 429 21.20 -10.64 27.69
C GLY A 429 20.07 -10.78 26.69
N THR A 430 19.83 -9.73 25.91
CA THR A 430 18.75 -9.65 24.93
C THR A 430 19.27 -9.50 23.50
N SER A 431 20.56 -9.60 23.23
CA SER A 431 21.10 -9.41 21.88
C SER A 431 22.32 -10.28 21.61
N PHE A 432 22.65 -10.42 20.33
CA PHE A 432 23.92 -10.99 19.88
C PHE A 432 24.46 -10.22 18.68
N SER A 433 25.74 -10.41 18.38
CA SER A 433 26.35 -9.87 17.17
C SER A 433 27.05 -10.97 16.38
N ALA A 434 26.92 -10.93 15.06
CA ALA A 434 27.58 -11.87 14.17
C ALA A 434 28.25 -11.15 13.01
N SER A 435 29.44 -11.62 12.64
CA SER A 435 30.12 -11.19 11.42
C SER A 435 29.59 -12.03 10.25
N ILE A 436 28.97 -11.38 9.28
CA ILE A 436 28.44 -11.98 8.05
C ILE A 436 29.49 -11.81 6.95
N PRO A 437 30.13 -12.89 6.46
CA PRO A 437 31.15 -12.81 5.42
C PRO A 437 30.64 -12.12 4.15
N ALA A 438 31.56 -11.57 3.34
CA ALA A 438 31.23 -11.03 2.02
C ALA A 438 30.56 -12.10 1.14
N ALA A 439 29.66 -11.69 0.24
CA ALA A 439 28.97 -12.56 -0.72
C ALA A 439 28.41 -13.87 -0.10
N SER A 440 27.73 -13.75 1.05
CA SER A 440 27.26 -14.91 1.82
C SER A 440 25.82 -14.75 2.34
N VAL A 441 25.24 -15.88 2.74
CA VAL A 441 23.96 -15.96 3.48
C VAL A 441 24.21 -16.67 4.79
N THR A 442 23.79 -16.11 5.91
CA THR A 442 23.88 -16.73 7.23
C THR A 442 22.51 -16.89 7.86
N THR A 443 22.13 -18.12 8.20
CA THR A 443 20.92 -18.45 8.97
C THR A 443 21.27 -18.62 10.44
N PHE A 444 20.53 -17.98 11.34
CA PHE A 444 20.61 -18.13 12.79
C PHE A 444 19.34 -18.80 13.31
N GLU A 445 19.49 -19.82 14.15
CA GLU A 445 18.40 -20.46 14.87
C GLU A 445 18.52 -20.14 16.36
N VAL A 446 17.56 -19.37 16.87
CA VAL A 446 17.43 -19.01 18.29
C VAL A 446 16.32 -19.85 18.89
N GLN A 447 16.67 -20.66 19.89
CA GLN A 447 15.76 -21.60 20.54
C GLN A 447 15.13 -20.98 21.80
N GLY A 448 14.00 -21.53 22.25
CA GLY A 448 13.36 -21.12 23.50
C GLY A 448 12.79 -19.69 23.47
N VAL A 449 12.42 -19.20 22.29
CA VAL A 449 11.85 -17.87 22.11
C VAL A 449 10.41 -17.82 22.58
N ALA A 450 10.05 -16.76 23.31
CA ALA A 450 8.68 -16.49 23.74
C ALA A 450 8.35 -15.00 23.57
N VAL A 451 7.16 -14.73 23.01
CA VAL A 451 6.54 -13.39 22.91
C VAL A 451 5.71 -13.08 24.14
#